data_AF-A0A6N2ZDA2-F1
#
_entry.id   AF-A0A6N2ZDA2-F1
#
_cell.length_a   1.000
_cell.length_b   1.000
_cell.length_c   1.000
_cell.angle_alpha   90.00
_cell.angle_beta   90.00
_cell.angle_gamma   90.00
#
_symmetry.space_group_name_H-M   'P 1'
#
loop_
_entity.id
_entity.type
_entity.pdbx_description
1 polymer ?
#
loop_
_entity_poly.entity_id
_entity_poly.type
_entity_poly.pdbx_seq_one_letter_code
_entity_poly.pdbx_strand_id
1 'polypeptide(L)' 'MKNYIGVKIVKAEPKEKNGVPGYAVKYPDGYVSWSPKETFEKAYRELDCQDFINSAE' A
#
# COMPACT_ATOMS: atom_id res chain seq x y z
N MET A 1 -13.49 -1.41 25.64
CA MET A 1 -12.57 -1.22 24.49
C MET A 1 -13.28 -0.41 23.41
N LYS A 2 -12.52 0.36 22.63
CA LYS A 2 -13.04 1.11 21.48
C LYS A 2 -12.24 0.72 20.25
N ASN A 3 -12.92 0.57 19.12
CA ASN A 3 -12.30 0.28 17.84
C ASN A 3 -12.05 1.60 17.11
N TYR A 4 -10.88 1.73 16.51
CA TYR A 4 -10.49 2.88 15.70
C TYR A 4 -9.94 2.39 14.37
N ILE A 5 -10.19 3.15 13.30
CA ILE A 5 -9.62 2.89 11.98
C ILE A 5 -8.82 4.12 11.54
N GLY A 6 -7.56 3.89 11.17
CA GLY A 6 -6.74 4.85 10.46
C GLY A 6 -6.51 4.33 9.04
N VAL A 7 -6.59 5.23 8.06
CA VAL A 7 -6.35 4.89 6.65
C VAL A 7 -5.15 5.68 6.13
N LYS A 8 -4.37 5.06 5.25
CA LYS A 8 -3.25 5.68 4.53
C LYS A 8 -3.35 5.28 3.06
N ILE A 9 -3.12 6.22 2.14
CA ILE A 9 -2.94 5.91 0.72
C ILE A 9 -1.46 5.55 0.51
N VAL A 10 -1.22 4.38 -0.09
CA VAL A 10 0.12 3.88 -0.42
C VAL A 10 0.26 3.75 -1.93
N LYS A 11 1.49 3.82 -2.43
CA LYS A 11 1.80 3.50 -3.83
C LYS A 11 2.37 2.09 -3.89
N ALA A 12 1.95 1.29 -4.86
CA ALA A 12 2.43 -0.07 -5.01
C ALA A 12 2.77 -0.37 -6.47
N GLU A 13 3.90 -1.04 -6.68
CA GLU A 13 4.36 -1.47 -8.00
C GLU A 13 4.69 -2.97 -7.98
N PRO A 14 4.33 -3.75 -9.02
CA PRO A 14 4.68 -5.16 -9.10
C PRO A 14 6.19 -5.36 -8.95
N LYS A 15 6.59 -6.24 -8.02
CA LYS A 15 7.99 -6.57 -7.78
C LYS A 15 8.14 -8.01 -7.32
N GLU A 16 8.99 -8.74 -8.02
CA GLU A 16 9.41 -10.07 -7.58
C GLU A 16 10.51 -9.98 -6.52
N LYS A 17 10.45 -10.87 -5.52
CA LYS A 17 11.53 -11.05 -4.53
C LYS A 17 11.80 -12.53 -4.36
N ASN A 18 13.02 -12.97 -4.69
CA ASN A 18 13.46 -14.37 -4.59
C ASN A 18 12.52 -15.35 -5.33
N GLY A 19 12.06 -15.02 -6.54
CA GLY A 19 11.14 -15.86 -7.30
C GLY A 19 9.68 -15.80 -6.85
N VAL A 20 9.33 -14.96 -5.87
CA VAL A 20 7.96 -14.79 -5.38
C VAL A 20 7.37 -13.48 -5.90
N PRO A 21 6.20 -13.51 -6.59
CA PRO A 21 5.54 -12.30 -7.04
C PRO A 21 4.96 -11.52 -5.86
N GLY A 22 5.08 -10.21 -5.92
CA GLY A 22 4.57 -9.30 -4.91
C GLY A 22 4.54 -7.87 -5.38
N TYR A 23 4.47 -6.97 -4.41
CA TYR A 23 4.45 -5.53 -4.64
C TYR A 23 5.51 -4.86 -3.76
N ALA A 24 6.26 -3.93 -4.35
CA ALA A 24 6.98 -2.92 -3.59
C ALA A 24 5.98 -1.84 -3.19
N VAL A 25 5.83 -1.60 -1.88
CA VAL A 25 4.86 -0.66 -1.34
C VAL A 25 5.60 0.53 -0.76
N LYS A 26 5.31 1.73 -1.27
CA LYS A 26 5.86 2.99 -0.80
C LYS A 26 4.81 3.75 0.01
N TYR A 27 5.18 4.07 1.24
CA TYR A 27 4.35 4.82 2.17
C TYR A 27 4.63 6.33 2.06
N PRO A 28 3.68 7.19 2.48
CA PRO A 28 3.84 8.65 2.41
C PRO A 28 5.03 9.19 3.21
N ASP A 29 5.42 8.51 4.28
CA ASP A 29 6.58 8.83 5.12
C ASP A 29 7.92 8.46 4.47
N GLY A 30 7.90 7.91 3.25
CA GLY A 30 9.09 7.49 2.52
C GLY A 30 9.56 6.08 2.84
N TYR A 31 8.92 5.37 3.79
CA TYR A 31 9.21 3.96 4.04
C TYR A 31 8.83 3.10 2.83
N VAL A 32 9.64 2.08 2.54
CA VAL A 32 9.38 1.13 1.45
C VAL A 32 9.42 -0.28 2.01
N SER A 33 8.35 -1.05 1.73
CA SER A 33 8.25 -2.46 2.07
C SER A 33 8.07 -3.32 0.81
N TRP A 34 8.19 -4.63 0.98
CA TRP A 34 7.76 -5.60 -0.03
C TRP A 34 6.71 -6.51 0.60
N SER A 35 5.62 -6.77 -0.12
CA SER A 35 4.55 -7.67 0.32
C SER A 35 4.28 -8.72 -0.76
N PRO A 36 4.08 -10.00 -0.40
CA PRO A 36 3.59 -11.02 -1.33
C PRO A 36 2.28 -10.58 -1.98
N LYS A 37 2.06 -11.02 -3.23
CA LYS A 37 0.91 -10.63 -4.05
C LYS A 37 -0.42 -10.88 -3.34
N GLU A 38 -0.65 -12.11 -2.88
CA GLU A 38 -1.89 -12.48 -2.20
C GLU A 38 -2.13 -11.69 -0.91
N THR A 39 -1.08 -11.43 -0.13
CA THR A 39 -1.19 -10.65 1.11
C THR A 39 -1.56 -9.20 0.81
N PHE A 40 -0.92 -8.62 -0.21
CA PHE A 40 -1.19 -7.25 -0.62
C PHE A 40 -2.62 -7.10 -1.14
N GLU A 41 -3.03 -7.96 -2.07
CA GLU A 41 -4.37 -7.90 -2.69
C GLU A 41 -5.50 -8.24 -1.71
N LYS A 42 -5.22 -8.89 -0.57
CA LYS A 42 -6.23 -9.08 0.50
C LYS A 42 -6.41 -7.81 1.35
N ALA A 43 -5.31 -7.10 1.63
CA ALA A 43 -5.29 -5.95 2.53
C ALA A 43 -5.57 -4.60 1.83
N TYR A 44 -5.18 -4.45 0.57
CA TYR A 44 -5.26 -3.21 -0.19
C TYR A 44 -6.24 -3.32 -1.35
N ARG A 45 -6.88 -2.20 -1.69
CA ARG A 45 -7.76 -2.08 -2.86
C ARG A 45 -7.22 -0.96 -3.74
N GLU A 46 -7.27 -1.17 -5.05
CA GLU A 46 -6.95 -0.11 -6.00
C GLU A 46 -7.95 1.03 -5.82
N LEU A 47 -7.43 2.26 -5.89
CA LEU A 47 -8.22 3.47 -5.82
C LEU A 47 -8.30 4.07 -7.22
N ASP A 48 -9.52 4.16 -7.76
CA ASP A 48 -9.81 4.84 -9.04
C ASP A 48 -9.74 6.38 -8.93
N CYS A 49 -9.60 6.92 -7.71
CA CYS A 49 -9.59 8.35 -7.46
C CYS A 49 -8.19 8.88 -7.15
N GLN A 50 -8.02 10.19 -7.39
CA GLN A 50 -6.76 10.87 -7.12
C GLN A 50 -6.45 10.90 -5.61
N ASP A 51 -5.16 10.87 -5.27
CA ASP A 51 -4.68 10.89 -3.89
C ASP A 51 -5.06 12.18 -3.17
N PHE A 52 -6.16 12.15 -2.43
CA PHE A 52 -6.67 13.28 -1.65
C PHE A 52 -6.22 13.26 -0.18
N ILE A 53 -5.52 12.21 0.27
CA ILE A 53 -5.03 12.08 1.65
C ILE A 53 -3.61 12.61 1.78
N ASN A 54 -2.76 12.38 0.77
CA ASN A 54 -1.38 12.86 0.78
C ASN A 54 -1.19 14.17 0.00
N SER A 55 -2.27 14.75 -0.55
CA SER A 55 -2.20 16.07 -1.16
C SER A 55 -1.79 17.08 -0.09
N ALA A 56 -0.66 17.77 -0.30
CA ALA A 56 -0.31 18.93 0.49
C ALA A 56 -1.28 20.06 0.13
N GLU A 57 -1.85 20.73 1.13
CA GLU A 57 -2.54 22.02 0.95
C GLU A 57 -1.62 23.07 0.32
#